data_AF-A0A7S0AXE3-F1
#
_entry.id   AF-A0A7S0AXE3-F1
#
_cell.length_a   1.000
_cell.length_b   1.000
_cell.length_c   1.000
_cell.angle_alpha   90.00
_cell.angle_beta   90.00
_cell.angle_gamma   90.00
#
_symmetry.space_group_name_H-M   'P 1'
#
loop_
_entity.id
_entity.type
_entity.pdbx_description
1 polymer ?
#
loop_
_entity_poly.entity_id
_entity_poly.type
_entity_poly.pdbx_seq_one_letter_code
_entity_poly.pdbx_strand_id
1 'polypeptide(L)'
;MWTAQKVGGKYANATMKMAILPAEDATAEALDALTEAGETALGSNCQAVQHGDVVTPGEGACIQLQFGQNLWQSLYTIDVSGSAAVAFFTEHVPTRFESTAHY
;
A
#
# COMPACT_ATOMS: atom_id res chain seq x y z
N MET A 1 0.03 -10.01 0.51
CA MET A 1 -1.02 -9.58 -0.44
C MET A 1 -1.63 -8.33 0.14
N TRP A 2 -1.89 -7.30 -0.66
CA TRP A 2 -2.66 -6.13 -0.25
C TRP A 2 -4.02 -6.16 -0.93
N THR A 3 -5.08 -5.86 -0.18
CA THR A 3 -6.45 -5.89 -0.71
C THR A 3 -7.17 -4.55 -0.57
N ALA A 4 -8.05 -4.26 -1.53
CA ALA A 4 -8.98 -3.13 -1.47
C ALA A 4 -10.36 -3.56 -1.98
N GLN A 5 -11.38 -3.42 -1.15
CA GLN A 5 -12.75 -3.84 -1.41
C GLN A 5 -13.69 -2.64 -1.52
N LYS A 6 -14.77 -2.84 -2.28
CA LYS A 6 -15.91 -1.92 -2.27
C LYS A 6 -16.66 -2.06 -0.95
N VAL A 7 -16.99 -0.94 -0.31
CA VAL A 7 -17.86 -0.87 0.85
C VAL A 7 -19.23 -0.41 0.37
N GLY A 8 -20.28 -1.21 0.61
CA GLY A 8 -21.62 -0.90 0.09
C GLY A 8 -21.70 -0.84 -1.43
N GLY A 9 -20.86 -1.59 -2.14
CA GLY A 9 -20.87 -1.66 -3.62
C GLY A 9 -20.11 -0.53 -4.33
N LYS A 10 -19.37 0.32 -3.61
CA LYS A 10 -18.50 1.36 -4.20
C LYS A 10 -17.15 1.45 -3.48
N TYR A 11 -16.11 1.82 -4.20
CA TYR A 11 -14.85 2.24 -3.59
C TYR A 11 -14.98 3.66 -3.02
N ALA A 12 -14.38 3.92 -1.86
CA ALA A 12 -14.35 5.26 -1.26
C ALA A 12 -13.66 6.28 -2.19
N ASN A 13 -12.57 5.86 -2.84
CA ASN A 13 -11.79 6.58 -3.85
C ASN A 13 -11.43 5.61 -4.99
N ALA A 14 -11.16 6.11 -6.20
CA ALA A 14 -10.74 5.26 -7.31
C ALA A 14 -9.32 4.71 -7.16
N THR A 15 -8.50 5.38 -6.34
CA THR A 15 -7.09 5.08 -6.13
C THR A 15 -6.70 5.30 -4.66
N MET A 16 -5.51 4.81 -4.29
CA MET A 16 -4.85 5.15 -3.03
C MET A 16 -3.34 5.15 -3.24
N LYS A 17 -2.64 6.18 -2.74
CA LYS A 17 -1.17 6.15 -2.69
C LYS A 17 -0.66 5.33 -1.52
N MET A 18 0.49 4.71 -1.71
CA MET A 18 1.19 3.91 -0.71
C MET A 18 2.71 4.02 -0.89
N ALA A 19 3.46 4.09 0.20
CA ALA A 19 4.89 3.84 0.23
C ALA A 19 5.15 2.55 1.01
N ILE A 20 6.01 1.69 0.48
CA ILE A 20 6.38 0.41 1.10
C ILE A 20 7.90 0.40 1.25
N LEU A 21 8.36 0.58 2.48
CA LEU A 21 9.78 0.76 2.78
C LEU A 21 10.32 -0.48 3.49
N PRO A 22 11.44 -1.06 3.03
CA PRO A 22 12.17 -2.06 3.80
C PRO A 22 12.61 -1.50 5.15
N ALA A 23 12.50 -2.31 6.20
CA ALA A 23 12.99 -2.00 7.54
C ALA A 23 14.05 -3.03 7.96
N GLU A 24 15.00 -2.60 8.78
CA GLU A 24 16.06 -3.47 9.30
C GLU A 24 15.50 -4.58 10.21
N ASP A 25 14.45 -4.26 10.97
CA ASP A 25 13.69 -5.21 11.79
C ASP A 25 12.22 -4.77 11.98
N ALA A 26 11.44 -5.59 12.69
CA ALA A 26 10.01 -5.37 12.94
C ALA A 26 9.73 -4.67 14.29
N THR A 27 10.73 -4.03 14.91
CA THR A 27 10.52 -3.26 16.13
C THR A 27 9.78 -1.96 15.82
N ALA A 28 9.04 -1.44 16.82
CA ALA A 28 8.37 -0.16 16.67
C ALA A 28 9.37 0.96 16.34
N GLU A 29 10.54 0.97 16.98
CA GLU A 29 11.59 1.95 16.73
C GLU A 29 12.09 1.92 15.27
N ALA A 30 12.38 0.74 14.72
CA ALA A 30 12.83 0.63 13.33
C ALA A 30 11.76 1.02 12.32
N LEU A 31 10.48 0.69 12.58
CA LEU A 31 9.36 1.04 11.70
C LEU A 31 9.03 2.54 11.79
N ASP A 32 9.03 3.12 12.99
CA ASP A 32 8.73 4.53 13.24
C ASP A 32 9.82 5.44 12.66
N ALA A 33 11.09 4.99 12.67
CA ALA A 33 12.21 5.71 12.04
C ALA A 33 12.02 5.93 10.53
N LEU A 34 11.16 5.16 9.87
CA LEU A 34 10.86 5.29 8.44
C LEU A 34 9.75 6.31 8.13
N THR A 35 9.12 6.91 9.15
CA THR A 35 7.95 7.79 8.96
C THR A 35 8.25 8.98 8.03
N GLU A 36 9.34 9.70 8.25
CA GLU A 36 9.71 10.86 7.42
C GLU A 36 9.96 10.45 5.95
N ALA A 37 10.63 9.31 5.74
CA ALA A 37 10.85 8.76 4.41
C ALA A 37 9.54 8.34 3.73
N GLY A 38 8.62 7.73 4.49
CA GLY A 38 7.29 7.33 4.01
C GLY A 38 6.43 8.53 3.61
N GLU A 39 6.40 9.58 4.43
CA GLU A 39 5.69 10.83 4.14
C GLU A 39 6.26 11.54 2.91
N THR A 40 7.59 11.61 2.82
CA THR A 40 8.30 12.18 1.66
C THR A 40 7.97 11.41 0.38
N ALA A 41 7.97 10.08 0.43
CA ALA A 41 7.61 9.24 -0.71
C ALA A 41 6.15 9.49 -1.15
N LEU A 42 5.19 9.56 -0.23
CA LEU A 42 3.77 9.83 -0.56
C LEU A 42 3.54 11.21 -1.21
N GLY A 43 4.38 12.20 -0.86
CA GLY A 43 4.39 13.53 -1.46
C GLY A 43 4.95 13.60 -2.88
N SER A 44 5.62 12.54 -3.35
CA SER A 44 6.26 12.47 -4.66
C SER A 44 5.33 11.96 -5.77
N ASN A 45 5.89 11.77 -6.97
CA ASN A 45 5.19 11.12 -8.07
C ASN A 45 5.13 9.61 -7.82
N CYS A 46 3.93 9.07 -7.72
CA CYS A 46 3.71 7.66 -7.44
C CYS A 46 3.49 6.86 -8.73
N GLN A 47 4.14 5.71 -8.85
CA GLN A 47 3.95 4.80 -9.96
C GLN A 47 2.56 4.16 -9.91
N ALA A 48 1.78 4.25 -10.99
CA ALA A 48 0.51 3.56 -11.06
C ALA A 48 0.70 2.03 -11.11
N VAL A 49 -0.04 1.31 -10.28
CA VAL A 49 -0.08 -0.16 -10.26
C VAL A 49 -1.52 -0.64 -10.36
N GLN A 50 -1.75 -1.67 -11.17
CA GLN A 50 -3.06 -2.21 -11.49
C GLN A 50 -3.40 -3.43 -10.63
N HIS A 51 -4.70 -3.76 -10.58
CA HIS A 51 -5.13 -5.03 -10.02
C HIS A 51 -4.37 -6.21 -10.65
N GLY A 52 -3.84 -7.10 -9.81
CA GLY A 52 -3.08 -8.28 -10.22
C GLY A 52 -1.58 -8.05 -10.33
N ASP A 53 -1.10 -6.81 -10.27
CA ASP A 53 0.33 -6.51 -10.36
C ASP A 53 1.09 -7.01 -9.13
N VAL A 54 2.38 -7.28 -9.35
CA VAL A 54 3.37 -7.51 -8.29
C VAL A 54 4.09 -6.20 -8.01
N VAL A 55 4.15 -5.84 -6.74
CA VAL A 55 4.79 -4.65 -6.20
C VAL A 55 5.98 -5.10 -5.37
N THR A 56 7.17 -4.64 -5.74
CA THR A 56 8.39 -4.84 -4.95
C THR A 56 8.64 -3.58 -4.12
N PRO A 57 8.76 -3.67 -2.77
CA PRO A 57 9.18 -2.57 -1.92
C PRO A 57 10.53 -2.00 -2.35
N GLY A 58 10.74 -0.71 -2.12
CA GLY A 58 11.99 -0.04 -2.45
C GLY A 58 12.11 1.27 -1.71
N GLU A 59 13.33 1.69 -1.40
CA GLU A 59 13.58 2.97 -0.76
C GLU A 59 13.00 4.11 -1.62
N GLY A 60 12.18 4.97 -1.01
CA GLY A 60 11.56 6.12 -1.67
C GLY A 60 10.50 5.77 -2.73
N ALA A 61 10.13 4.50 -2.90
CA ALA A 61 9.13 4.11 -3.89
C ALA A 61 7.71 4.44 -3.39
N CYS A 62 7.05 5.35 -4.09
CA CYS A 62 5.59 5.54 -3.98
C CYS A 62 4.88 4.83 -5.11
N ILE A 63 3.81 4.10 -4.77
CA ILE A 63 2.87 3.52 -5.72
C ILE A 63 1.50 4.15 -5.56
N GLN A 64 0.74 4.18 -6.64
CA GLN A 64 -0.67 4.52 -6.65
C GLN A 64 -1.46 3.29 -7.08
N LEU A 65 -2.16 2.68 -6.14
CA LEU A 65 -3.06 1.56 -6.39
C LEU A 65 -4.23 2.06 -7.25
N GLN A 66 -4.37 1.50 -8.45
CA GLN A 66 -5.50 1.74 -9.34
C GLN A 66 -6.54 0.66 -9.12
N PHE A 67 -7.66 0.98 -8.46
CA PHE A 67 -8.65 -0.04 -8.13
C PHE A 67 -9.46 -0.42 -9.36
N GLY A 68 -9.70 -1.72 -9.53
CA GLY A 68 -10.55 -2.26 -10.57
C GLY A 68 -12.00 -1.85 -10.36
N GLN A 69 -12.42 -0.75 -10.97
CA GLN A 69 -13.75 -0.15 -10.73
C GLN A 69 -14.93 -1.09 -11.06
N ASN A 70 -14.71 -2.07 -11.93
CA ASN A 70 -15.69 -3.10 -12.28
C ASN A 70 -15.61 -4.37 -11.42
N LEU A 71 -14.64 -4.45 -10.53
CA LEU A 71 -14.44 -5.57 -9.60
C LEU A 71 -15.04 -5.22 -8.23
N TRP A 72 -15.37 -6.24 -7.46
CA TRP A 72 -15.77 -6.05 -6.06
C TRP A 72 -14.55 -5.90 -5.13
N GLN A 73 -13.39 -6.41 -5.56
CA GLN A 73 -12.10 -6.36 -4.87
C GLN A 73 -10.94 -6.17 -5.85
N SER A 74 -9.92 -5.44 -5.41
CA SER A 74 -8.63 -5.29 -6.06
C SER A 74 -7.56 -5.97 -5.20
N LEU A 75 -6.59 -6.63 -5.84
CA LEU A 75 -5.58 -7.46 -5.20
C LEU A 75 -4.23 -7.04 -5.78
N TYR A 76 -3.22 -6.88 -4.91
CA TYR A 76 -1.86 -6.51 -5.29
C TYR A 76 -0.89 -7.41 -4.54
N THR A 77 -0.03 -8.11 -5.27
CA THR A 77 0.99 -8.94 -4.63
C THR A 77 2.11 -8.04 -4.15
N ILE A 78 2.43 -8.06 -2.86
CA ILE A 78 3.59 -7.34 -2.32
C ILE A 78 4.71 -8.36 -2.17
N ASP A 79 5.74 -8.26 -3.02
CA ASP A 79 6.91 -9.12 -3.00
C ASP A 79 7.95 -8.56 -2.03
N VAL A 80 7.91 -9.04 -0.80
CA VAL A 80 8.84 -8.65 0.27
C VAL A 80 10.08 -9.54 0.31
N SER A 81 10.37 -10.30 -0.75
CA SER A 81 11.55 -11.16 -0.78
C SER A 81 12.84 -10.35 -0.56
N GLY A 82 13.66 -10.81 0.37
CA GLY A 82 14.91 -10.14 0.74
C GLY A 82 14.78 -8.99 1.74
N SER A 83 13.58 -8.63 2.20
CA SER A 83 13.39 -7.66 3.30
C SER A 83 13.17 -8.40 4.63
N ALA A 84 13.84 -7.94 5.70
CA ALA A 84 13.65 -8.50 7.05
C ALA A 84 12.28 -8.10 7.63
N ALA A 85 11.90 -6.84 7.42
CA ALA A 85 10.58 -6.30 7.71
C ALA A 85 10.23 -5.22 6.68
N VAL A 86 8.96 -4.78 6.68
CA VAL A 86 8.48 -3.71 5.81
C VAL A 86 7.52 -2.79 6.58
N ALA A 87 7.62 -1.49 6.34
CA ALA A 87 6.69 -0.48 6.82
C ALA A 87 5.78 -0.02 5.68
N PHE A 88 4.49 0.10 5.96
CA PHE A 88 3.47 0.57 5.01
C PHE A 88 2.97 1.95 5.43
N PHE A 89 3.06 2.91 4.53
CA PHE A 89 2.51 4.26 4.70
C PHE A 89 1.47 4.52 3.63
N THR A 90 0.29 5.00 4.01
CA THR A 90 -0.86 5.13 3.10
C THR A 90 -1.46 6.53 3.15
N GLU A 91 -1.95 7.00 2.00
CA GLU A 91 -2.63 8.31 1.89
C GLU A 91 -3.92 8.38 2.74
N HIS A 92 -4.56 7.24 2.95
CA HIS A 92 -5.78 7.10 3.74
C HIS A 92 -5.66 5.91 4.68
N VAL A 93 -6.47 5.91 5.74
CA VAL A 93 -6.59 4.74 6.62
C VAL A 93 -7.13 3.55 5.80
N PRO A 94 -6.43 2.40 5.77
CA PRO A 94 -6.80 1.27 4.90
C PRO A 94 -8.22 0.73 5.12
N THR A 95 -8.74 0.86 6.35
CA THR A 95 -10.09 0.42 6.73
C THR A 95 -11.21 1.06 5.92
N ARG A 96 -10.94 2.18 5.22
CA ARG A 96 -11.90 2.78 4.26
C ARG A 96 -12.17 1.90 3.04
N PHE A 97 -11.35 0.87 2.81
CA PHE A 97 -11.42 -0.04 1.67
C PHE A 97 -11.62 -1.49 2.12
N GLU A 98 -12.17 -1.73 3.31
CA GLU A 98 -12.39 -3.06 3.87
C GLU A 98 -13.90 -3.33 4.00
N SER A 99 -14.37 -4.44 3.44
CA SER A 99 -15.74 -4.91 3.62
C SER A 99 -15.79 -6.20 4.42
N THR A 100 -14.96 -7.18 4.07
CA THR A 100 -14.94 -8.52 4.67
C THR A 100 -13.53 -9.06 4.91
N ALA A 101 -12.50 -8.37 4.43
CA ALA A 101 -11.10 -8.72 4.65
C ALA A 101 -10.33 -7.49 5.15
N HIS A 102 -9.41 -7.73 6.09
CA HIS A 102 -8.36 -6.78 6.44
C HIS A 102 -7.17 -6.98 5.49
N TYR A 103 -6.56 -5.85 5.09
CA TYR A 103 -5.48 -5.72 4.09
C TYR A 103 -4.67 -6.99 3.79
#